data_AF-A0A821YBR1-F1
#
_entry.id   AF-A0A821YBR1-F1
#
_cell.length_a   1.000
_cell.length_b   1.000
_cell.length_c   1.000
_cell.angle_alpha   90.00
_cell.angle_beta   90.00
_cell.angle_gamma   90.00
#
_symmetry.space_group_name_H-M   'P 1'
#
loop_
_entity.id
_entity.type
_entity.pdbx_description
1 polymer ?
#
loop_
_entity_poly.entity_id
_entity_poly.type
_entity_poly.pdbx_seq_one_letter_code
_entity_poly.pdbx_strand_id
1 'polypeptide(L)'
;MYPRTKSSYNYNTQNNNRNSFISSEQRLPDFQKFVRRYEINQTFAKKLLALDGYEIVFVCDDSGSMNTPLGDVFGPFNNSPTRWDELKQTVSIVVDLATSLD
;
A
#
# COMPACT_ATOMS: atom_id res chain seq x y z
N MET A 1 40.13 -8.98 46.03
CA MET A 1 39.10 -7.92 46.14
C MET A 1 38.71 -7.51 44.72
N TYR A 2 37.43 -7.64 44.37
CA TYR A 2 36.87 -7.37 43.03
C TYR A 2 36.80 -5.86 42.70
N PRO A 3 36.71 -5.47 41.41
CA PRO A 3 36.79 -4.07 40.96
C PRO A 3 35.44 -3.35 41.09
N ARG A 4 35.46 -2.04 41.40
CA ARG A 4 34.25 -1.22 41.53
C ARG A 4 34.08 -0.29 40.31
N THR A 5 33.00 -0.53 39.58
CA THR A 5 32.48 0.27 38.46
C THR A 5 31.66 1.47 38.95
N LYS A 6 31.52 2.50 38.09
CA LYS A 6 30.25 3.10 37.60
C LYS A 6 30.59 4.41 36.86
N SER A 7 30.48 4.46 35.53
CA SER A 7 29.25 4.53 34.71
C SER A 7 28.86 5.98 34.46
N SER A 8 29.33 6.49 33.31
CA SER A 8 28.88 7.73 32.71
C SER A 8 27.47 7.53 32.17
N TYR A 9 26.51 8.30 32.68
CA TYR A 9 25.14 8.29 32.19
C TYR A 9 25.08 8.94 30.80
N ASN A 10 24.95 8.12 29.76
CA ASN A 10 24.44 8.55 28.47
C ASN A 10 22.90 8.62 28.58
N TYR A 11 22.34 9.82 28.61
CA TYR A 11 20.91 10.00 28.40
C TYR A 11 20.61 9.74 26.94
N ASN A 12 20.11 8.53 26.69
CA ASN A 12 19.63 8.06 25.41
C ASN A 12 18.32 8.80 25.11
N THR A 13 18.34 9.72 24.14
CA THR A 13 17.13 10.33 23.60
C THR A 13 16.34 9.24 22.88
N GLN A 14 15.34 8.67 23.53
CA GLN A 14 14.37 7.80 22.87
C GLN A 14 13.46 8.64 21.98
N ASN A 15 13.85 8.81 20.71
CA ASN A 15 12.93 9.18 19.66
C ASN A 15 12.04 7.97 19.35
N ASN A 16 10.84 7.98 19.94
CA ASN A 16 9.74 7.10 19.58
C ASN A 16 9.21 7.47 18.18
N ASN A 17 9.95 7.13 17.12
CA ASN A 17 9.40 7.05 15.77
C ASN A 17 8.99 5.61 15.50
N ARG A 18 7.71 5.31 15.79
CA ARG A 18 7.07 4.03 15.50
C ARG A 18 6.54 3.99 14.06
N ASN A 19 7.38 4.27 13.07
CA ASN A 19 7.05 3.98 11.67
C ASN A 19 7.97 2.85 11.19
N SER A 20 7.39 1.65 11.25
CA SER A 20 7.72 0.38 10.58
C SER A 20 9.08 0.28 9.89
N PHE A 21 10.02 -0.38 10.57
CA PHE A 21 11.15 -1.06 9.95
C PHE A 21 10.66 -2.31 9.19
N ILE A 22 9.92 -2.15 8.08
CA ILE A 22 9.95 -3.19 7.05
C ILE A 22 11.33 -3.07 6.42
N SER A 23 12.17 -4.10 6.56
CA SER A 23 13.51 -4.05 5.99
C SER A 23 13.38 -3.92 4.47
N SER A 24 14.21 -3.09 3.86
CA SER A 24 14.28 -2.91 2.40
C SER A 24 14.38 -4.23 1.62
N GLU A 25 14.80 -5.32 2.29
CA GLU A 25 14.84 -6.69 1.78
C GLU A 25 13.47 -7.32 1.49
N GLN A 26 12.38 -6.89 2.14
CA GLN A 26 11.04 -7.47 1.93
C GLN A 26 10.24 -6.81 0.80
N ARG A 27 10.60 -5.58 0.41
CA ARG A 27 9.86 -4.78 -0.58
C ARG A 27 9.95 -5.34 -2.00
N LEU A 28 11.15 -5.75 -2.40
CA LEU A 28 11.36 -6.29 -3.74
C LEU A 28 10.56 -7.60 -3.99
N PRO A 29 10.52 -8.57 -3.06
CA PRO A 29 9.63 -9.73 -3.16
C PRO A 29 8.14 -9.38 -3.29
N ASP A 30 7.64 -8.41 -2.52
CA ASP A 30 6.22 -8.05 -2.53
C ASP A 30 5.84 -7.28 -3.80
N PHE A 31 6.70 -6.39 -4.27
CA PHE A 31 6.57 -5.77 -5.59
C PHE A 31 6.58 -6.79 -6.73
N GLN A 32 7.43 -7.82 -6.66
CA GLN A 32 7.43 -8.90 -7.64
C GLN A 32 6.12 -9.71 -7.63
N LYS A 33 5.54 -9.96 -6.45
CA LYS A 33 4.22 -10.62 -6.34
C LYS A 33 3.13 -9.75 -6.96
N PHE A 34 3.14 -8.44 -6.69
CA PHE A 34 2.21 -7.48 -7.28
C PHE A 34 2.30 -7.49 -8.82
N VAL A 35 3.51 -7.35 -9.38
CA VAL A 35 3.75 -7.36 -10.84
C VAL A 35 3.23 -8.65 -11.48
N ARG A 36 3.44 -9.81 -10.83
CA ARG A 36 2.93 -11.09 -11.33
C ARG A 36 1.41 -11.20 -11.23
N ARG A 37 0.81 -10.76 -10.12
CA ARG A 37 -0.64 -10.82 -9.89
C ARG A 37 -1.41 -10.05 -10.96
N TYR A 38 -0.92 -8.87 -11.33
CA TYR A 38 -1.58 -7.98 -12.30
C TYR A 38 -1.00 -8.10 -13.72
N GLU A 39 -0.19 -9.14 -13.98
CA GLU A 39 0.42 -9.42 -15.29
C GLU A 39 1.11 -8.19 -15.91
N ILE A 40 1.74 -7.37 -15.08
CA ILE A 40 2.36 -6.13 -15.50
C ILE A 40 3.62 -6.44 -16.31
N ASN A 41 3.69 -5.88 -17.52
CA ASN A 41 4.87 -6.07 -18.36
C ASN A 41 6.13 -5.47 -17.71
N GLN A 42 7.29 -6.06 -18.02
CA GLN A 42 8.55 -5.70 -17.36
C GLN A 42 8.99 -4.25 -17.60
N THR A 43 8.69 -3.70 -18.78
CA THR A 43 9.02 -2.30 -19.10
C THR A 43 8.24 -1.33 -18.23
N PHE A 44 6.97 -1.65 -17.94
CA PHE A 44 6.13 -0.84 -17.06
C PHE A 44 6.47 -1.06 -15.59
N ALA A 45 6.76 -2.29 -15.17
CA ALA A 45 7.22 -2.60 -13.81
C ALA A 45 8.45 -1.77 -13.41
N LYS A 46 9.42 -1.61 -14.32
CA LYS A 46 10.60 -0.74 -14.09
C LYS A 46 10.23 0.73 -13.87
N LYS A 47 9.17 1.22 -14.51
CA LYS A 47 8.69 2.59 -14.30
C LYS A 47 7.99 2.74 -12.96
N LEU A 48 7.25 1.71 -12.52
CA LEU A 48 6.57 1.73 -11.22
C LEU A 48 7.55 1.77 -10.03
N LEU A 49 8.75 1.20 -10.17
CA LEU A 49 9.81 1.34 -9.16
C LEU A 49 10.22 2.80 -8.90
N ALA A 50 9.96 3.72 -9.84
CA ALA A 50 10.24 5.14 -9.61
C ALA A 50 9.32 5.78 -8.55
N LEU A 51 8.25 5.08 -8.14
CA LEU A 51 7.34 5.50 -7.08
C LEU A 51 7.81 5.05 -5.68
N ASP A 52 8.91 4.29 -5.56
CA ASP A 52 9.50 3.90 -4.27
C ASP A 52 9.86 5.15 -3.44
N GLY A 53 9.43 5.16 -2.17
CA GLY A 53 9.62 6.27 -1.24
C GLY A 53 8.73 7.50 -1.46
N TYR A 54 7.75 7.44 -2.36
CA TYR A 54 6.76 8.51 -2.54
C TYR A 54 5.50 8.25 -1.71
N GLU A 55 4.91 9.33 -1.20
CA GLU A 55 3.59 9.29 -0.56
C GLU A 55 2.49 9.27 -1.63
N ILE A 56 1.60 8.27 -1.56
CA ILE A 56 0.44 8.13 -2.45
C ILE A 56 -0.81 8.59 -1.72
N VAL A 57 -1.46 9.64 -2.23
CA VAL A 57 -2.67 10.23 -1.65
C VAL A 57 -3.87 9.97 -2.55
N PHE A 58 -4.97 9.46 -1.97
CA PHE A 58 -6.22 9.23 -2.67
C PHE A 58 -7.22 10.35 -2.42
N VAL A 59 -7.79 10.88 -3.49
CA VAL A 59 -8.98 11.76 -3.43
C VAL A 59 -10.08 11.07 -4.24
N CYS A 60 -11.05 10.53 -3.53
CA CYS A 60 -12.11 9.71 -4.10
C CYS A 60 -13.40 10.55 -4.26
N ASP A 61 -14.10 10.36 -5.37
CA ASP A 61 -15.45 10.91 -5.54
C ASP A 61 -16.45 10.12 -4.70
N ASP A 62 -17.24 10.82 -3.89
CA ASP A 62 -18.33 10.29 -3.06
C ASP A 62 -19.70 10.82 -3.48
N SER A 63 -19.78 11.46 -4.66
CA SER A 63 -21.02 11.99 -5.20
C SER A 63 -22.10 10.92 -5.39
N GLY A 64 -23.36 11.34 -5.37
CA GLY A 64 -24.50 10.43 -5.58
C GLY A 64 -24.46 9.66 -6.92
N SER A 65 -23.72 10.18 -7.91
CA SER A 65 -23.52 9.53 -9.21
C SER A 65 -22.75 8.21 -9.12
N MET A 66 -22.02 7.98 -8.02
CA MET A 66 -21.29 6.75 -7.76
C MET A 66 -22.19 5.53 -7.52
N ASN A 67 -23.48 5.74 -7.25
CA ASN A 67 -24.48 4.67 -7.17
C ASN A 67 -24.97 4.17 -8.54
N THR A 68 -24.50 4.77 -9.63
CA THR A 68 -24.91 4.37 -10.99
C THR A 68 -24.46 2.93 -11.28
N PRO A 69 -25.38 2.02 -11.65
CA PRO A 69 -25.02 0.67 -12.10
C PRO A 69 -24.15 0.70 -13.36
N LEU A 70 -23.17 -0.20 -13.45
CA LEU A 70 -22.24 -0.32 -14.58
C LEU A 70 -22.79 -1.15 -15.75
N GLY A 71 -23.95 -1.78 -15.57
CA GLY A 71 -24.61 -2.61 -16.56
C GLY A 71 -25.93 -3.17 -16.04
N ASP A 72 -26.46 -4.15 -16.75
CA ASP A 72 -27.70 -4.82 -16.38
C ASP A 72 -27.53 -5.69 -15.12
N VAL A 73 -28.64 -5.88 -14.41
CA VAL A 73 -28.69 -6.68 -13.18
C VAL A 73 -28.29 -8.12 -13.48
N PHE A 74 -27.22 -8.60 -12.83
CA PHE A 74 -26.75 -9.99 -12.92
C PHE A 74 -27.67 -10.95 -12.13
N GLY A 75 -28.92 -11.08 -12.57
CA GLY A 75 -29.90 -12.02 -12.03
C GLY A 75 -30.76 -11.47 -10.87
N PRO A 76 -31.85 -12.18 -10.53
CA PRO A 76 -32.92 -11.67 -9.65
C PRO A 76 -32.51 -11.45 -8.18
N PHE A 77 -31.32 -11.89 -7.77
CA PHE A 77 -30.86 -11.84 -6.37
C PHE A 77 -29.54 -11.11 -6.17
N ASN A 78 -28.90 -10.61 -7.23
CA ASN A 78 -27.62 -9.91 -7.11
C ASN A 78 -27.80 -8.41 -7.29
N ASN A 79 -27.08 -7.64 -6.48
CA ASN A 79 -26.92 -6.21 -6.72
C ASN A 79 -26.08 -6.00 -7.99
N SER A 80 -26.49 -5.05 -8.82
CA SER A 80 -25.66 -4.64 -9.96
C SER A 80 -24.42 -3.94 -9.45
N PRO A 81 -23.22 -4.24 -9.98
CA PRO A 81 -22.03 -3.50 -9.63
C PRO A 81 -22.23 -2.02 -9.99
N THR A 82 -21.88 -1.15 -9.06
CA THR A 82 -21.99 0.31 -9.23
C THR A 82 -20.63 0.92 -9.55
N ARG A 83 -20.62 2.18 -10.00
CA ARG A 83 -19.38 2.95 -10.15
C ARG A 83 -18.56 2.99 -8.85
N TRP A 84 -19.22 2.97 -7.70
CA TRP A 84 -18.56 2.86 -6.40
C TRP A 84 -17.78 1.55 -6.25
N ASP A 85 -18.32 0.44 -6.76
CA ASP A 85 -17.65 -0.85 -6.73
C ASP A 85 -16.41 -0.87 -7.63
N GLU A 86 -16.50 -0.26 -8.83
CA GLU A 86 -15.34 -0.08 -9.72
C GLU A 86 -14.28 0.84 -9.12
N LEU A 87 -14.68 1.93 -8.46
CA LEU A 87 -13.74 2.82 -7.77
C LEU A 87 -13.00 2.07 -6.65
N LYS A 88 -13.72 1.31 -5.81
CA LYS A 88 -13.10 0.48 -4.77
C LYS A 88 -12.11 -0.52 -5.36
N GLN A 89 -12.47 -1.17 -6.48
CA GLN A 89 -11.58 -2.10 -7.16
C GLN A 89 -10.30 -1.40 -7.62
N THR A 90 -10.42 -0.23 -8.25
CA THR A 90 -9.26 0.55 -8.73
C THR A 90 -8.38 0.99 -7.57
N VAL A 91 -8.97 1.57 -6.52
CA VAL A 91 -8.24 1.98 -5.31
C VAL A 91 -7.53 0.79 -4.68
N SER A 92 -8.17 -0.37 -4.61
CA SER A 92 -7.54 -1.59 -4.07
C SER A 92 -6.28 -1.98 -4.84
N ILE A 93 -6.26 -1.85 -6.17
CA ILE A 93 -5.07 -2.14 -6.99
C ILE A 93 -3.93 -1.16 -6.67
N VAL A 94 -4.25 0.12 -6.52
CA VAL A 94 -3.25 1.15 -6.21
C VAL A 94 -2.74 1.01 -4.76
N VAL A 95 -3.58 0.58 -3.83
CA VAL A 95 -3.17 0.24 -2.45
C VAL A 95 -2.24 -0.98 -2.45
N ASP A 96 -2.56 -2.02 -3.21
CA ASP A 96 -1.67 -3.18 -3.38
C ASP A 96 -0.31 -2.75 -3.96
N LEU A 97 -0.28 -1.80 -4.90
CA LEU A 97 0.96 -1.21 -5.40
C LEU A 97 1.71 -0.45 -4.30
N ALA A 98 1.03 0.48 -3.62
CA ALA A 98 1.62 1.34 -2.60
C ALA A 98 2.26 0.51 -1.48
N THR A 99 1.51 -0.47 -0.95
CA THR A 99 1.97 -1.38 0.10
C THR A 99 3.10 -2.32 -0.35
N SER A 100 3.25 -2.55 -1.65
CA SER A 100 4.38 -3.33 -2.18
C SER A 100 5.68 -2.51 -2.32
N LEU A 101 5.59 -1.18 -2.25
CA LEU A 101 6.69 -0.23 -2.38
C LEU A 101 7.09 0.44 -1.06
N ASP A 102 6.25 0.37 -0.03
CA ASP A 102 6.49 0.92 1.32
C ASP A 102 7.50 0.06 2.12
#